data_AF-A0A1B6G3A9-F1
#
_entry.id   AF-A0A1B6G3A9-F1
#
_cell.length_a   1.000
_cell.length_b   1.000
_cell.length_c   1.000
_cell.angle_alpha   90.00
_cell.angle_beta   90.00
_cell.angle_gamma   90.00
#
_symmetry.space_group_name_H-M   'P 1'
#
loop_
_entity.id
_entity.type
_entity.pdbx_description
1 polymer ?
#
loop_
_entity_poly.entity_id
_entity_poly.type
_entity_poly.pdbx_seq_one_letter_code
_entity_poly.pdbx_strand_id
1 'polypeptide(L)'
;MMEPTEDVNMSVRPMLEETFYILSKKNTVYRVKLTEKGLCLQKEHNGNVKNETISLSDIIGCRCMRRKRRSENSCACHPSSSRKHDPRVVEENSADKDESDISAYLYIYAYILKNCRVKSGQKRDKMTITLRFRSFDKYEDNMREAQKWKSSIKHLIHSRTNPQLSPGKMIPSESIIENKVLIILNPKSGPGKARDVFQTRVVPMLTEADVNYDLHVTRHADDARTLIRSLDIYQYGGGIVAMGGDGILFEVINGLMERTDWETAFQRIKLGVIPCGSGNGLAKAISHQFNEPHDYNPILVSTLNVVRGFTTPMDMVRVQTNTQSMFAFLSVGWGFLSDV
;
A
#
# COMPACT_ATOMS: atom_id res chain seq x y z
N MET A 1 32.79 -32.93 25.38
CA MET A 1 33.19 -32.23 24.16
C MET A 1 31.99 -32.30 23.22
N MET A 2 31.23 -31.20 23.14
CA MET A 2 30.12 -31.06 22.19
C MET A 2 30.72 -30.75 20.83
N GLU A 3 30.44 -31.59 19.84
CA GLU A 3 30.70 -31.27 18.44
C GLU A 3 29.86 -30.04 18.04
N PRO A 4 30.43 -29.10 17.28
CA PRO A 4 29.68 -27.96 16.78
C PRO A 4 28.76 -28.45 15.66
N THR A 5 27.46 -28.21 15.82
CA THR A 5 26.49 -28.33 14.74
C THR A 5 26.86 -27.29 13.68
N GLU A 6 27.32 -27.77 12.53
CA GLU A 6 27.47 -26.96 11.33
C GLU A 6 26.10 -26.38 10.95
N ASP A 7 25.97 -25.06 11.02
CA ASP A 7 24.88 -24.31 10.40
C ASP A 7 24.95 -24.57 8.88
N VAL A 8 24.19 -25.57 8.42
CA VAL A 8 23.95 -25.81 7.01
C VAL A 8 23.21 -24.59 6.47
N ASN A 9 23.98 -23.70 5.86
CA ASN A 9 23.51 -22.55 5.10
C ASN A 9 22.75 -23.09 3.87
N MET A 10 21.49 -23.49 4.07
CA MET A 10 20.59 -23.88 3.00
C MET A 10 20.46 -22.71 2.05
N SER A 11 21.17 -22.78 0.93
CA SER A 11 21.00 -21.91 -0.23
C SER A 11 19.54 -22.02 -0.69
N VAL A 12 18.67 -21.14 -0.19
CA VAL A 12 17.29 -21.02 -0.64
C VAL A 12 17.31 -20.72 -2.14
N ARG A 13 16.86 -21.69 -2.95
CA ARG A 13 16.81 -21.55 -4.40
C ARG A 13 15.89 -20.38 -4.75
N PRO A 14 16.34 -19.41 -5.55
CA PRO A 14 15.51 -18.27 -5.91
C PRO A 14 14.33 -18.72 -6.77
N MET A 15 13.16 -18.12 -6.56
CA MET A 15 11.96 -18.40 -7.36
C MET A 15 12.14 -17.93 -8.80
N LEU A 16 12.79 -16.77 -8.97
CA LEU A 16 13.23 -16.25 -10.26
C LEU A 16 14.63 -15.63 -10.09
N GLU A 17 15.48 -15.79 -11.09
CA GLU A 17 16.80 -15.19 -11.14
C GLU A 17 17.09 -14.74 -12.58
N GLU A 18 17.50 -13.48 -12.74
CA GLU A 18 17.90 -12.93 -14.04
C GLU A 18 19.00 -11.87 -13.86
N THR A 19 19.80 -11.67 -14.91
CA THR A 19 20.93 -10.73 -14.89
C THR A 19 20.60 -9.51 -15.74
N PHE A 20 20.63 -8.33 -15.11
CA PHE A 20 20.32 -7.05 -15.72
C PHE A 20 21.58 -6.19 -15.84
N TYR A 21 21.67 -5.42 -16.93
CA TYR A 21 22.80 -4.55 -17.22
C TYR A 21 22.42 -3.08 -17.03
N ILE A 22 23.30 -2.29 -16.41
CA ILE A 22 23.08 -0.84 -16.26
C ILE A 22 23.55 -0.11 -17.51
N LEU A 23 22.65 0.68 -18.10
CA LEU A 23 22.94 1.50 -19.29
C LEU A 23 23.91 2.67 -19.02
N SER A 24 24.01 3.16 -17.78
CA SER A 24 24.75 4.40 -17.45
C SER A 24 26.20 4.22 -17.00
N LYS A 25 26.67 3.00 -16.74
CA LYS A 25 28.04 2.74 -16.25
C LYS A 25 28.62 1.49 -16.91
N LYS A 26 29.70 1.66 -17.67
CA LYS A 26 30.47 0.55 -18.25
C LYS A 26 30.87 -0.42 -17.10
N ASN A 27 30.74 -1.71 -17.33
CA ASN A 27 31.18 -2.79 -16.42
C ASN A 27 30.45 -2.92 -15.07
N THR A 28 29.20 -2.44 -14.96
CA THR A 28 28.33 -2.74 -13.80
C THR A 28 27.21 -3.69 -14.19
N VAL A 29 27.14 -4.84 -13.53
CA VAL A 29 26.09 -5.84 -13.72
C VAL A 29 25.26 -5.96 -12.44
N TYR A 30 23.95 -6.10 -12.57
CA TYR A 30 23.04 -6.40 -11.47
C TYR A 30 22.42 -7.77 -11.69
N ARG A 31 22.82 -8.76 -10.88
CA ARG A 31 22.11 -10.02 -10.80
C ARG A 31 20.96 -9.86 -9.82
N VAL A 32 19.73 -10.04 -10.30
CA VAL A 32 18.52 -9.83 -9.51
C VAL A 32 17.88 -11.18 -9.24
N LYS A 33 17.59 -11.46 -7.98
CA LYS A 33 16.95 -12.70 -7.54
C LYS A 33 15.69 -12.38 -6.76
N LEU A 34 14.57 -12.99 -7.14
CA LEU A 34 13.35 -12.99 -6.36
C LEU A 34 13.34 -14.20 -5.43
N THR A 35 13.19 -13.95 -4.15
CA THR A 35 13.15 -14.96 -3.08
C THR A 35 11.92 -14.72 -2.20
N GLU A 36 11.57 -15.68 -1.33
CA GLU A 36 10.51 -15.50 -0.34
C GLU A 36 10.77 -14.32 0.63
N LYS A 37 12.05 -13.98 0.86
CA LYS A 37 12.45 -12.84 1.69
C LYS A 37 12.28 -11.49 0.96
N GLY A 38 12.24 -11.48 -0.37
CA GLY A 38 12.13 -10.28 -1.19
C GLY A 38 13.07 -10.28 -2.39
N LEU A 39 13.42 -9.08 -2.84
CA LEU A 39 14.22 -8.85 -4.04
C LEU A 39 15.69 -8.63 -3.68
N CYS A 40 16.56 -9.57 -4.04
CA CYS A 40 18.01 -9.47 -3.86
C CYS A 40 18.64 -8.86 -5.11
N LEU A 41 19.35 -7.75 -4.93
CA LEU A 41 20.11 -7.03 -5.93
C LEU A 41 21.60 -7.25 -5.65
N GLN A 42 22.25 -8.09 -6.44
CA GLN A 42 23.68 -8.30 -6.39
C GLN A 42 24.35 -7.42 -7.46
N LYS A 43 24.99 -6.35 -7.01
CA LYS A 43 25.77 -5.46 -7.85
C LYS A 43 27.20 -5.97 -7.96
N GLU A 44 27.66 -6.19 -9.18
CA GLU A 44 29.05 -6.49 -9.49
C GLU A 44 29.68 -5.32 -10.24
N HIS A 45 30.81 -4.82 -9.76
CA HIS A 45 31.57 -3.74 -10.39
C HIS A 45 33.06 -3.97 -10.20
N ASN A 46 33.76 -4.26 -11.30
CA ASN A 46 35.22 -4.50 -11.31
C ASN A 46 35.67 -5.53 -10.26
N GLY A 47 34.97 -6.66 -10.14
CA GLY A 47 35.27 -7.73 -9.18
C GLY A 47 34.74 -7.51 -7.77
N ASN A 48 34.30 -6.31 -7.41
CA ASN A 48 33.64 -6.06 -6.13
C ASN A 48 32.15 -6.41 -6.21
N VAL A 49 31.71 -7.24 -5.28
CA VAL A 49 30.31 -7.68 -5.15
C VAL A 49 29.67 -6.99 -3.96
N LYS A 50 28.55 -6.29 -4.19
CA LYS A 50 27.70 -5.71 -3.15
C LYS A 50 26.30 -6.27 -3.26
N ASN A 51 25.80 -6.84 -2.17
CA ASN A 51 24.43 -7.35 -2.08
C ASN A 51 23.54 -6.34 -1.35
N GLU A 52 22.35 -6.13 -1.88
CA GLU A 52 21.29 -5.35 -1.26
C GLU A 52 19.99 -6.15 -1.37
N THR A 53 19.30 -6.40 -0.27
CA THR A 53 18.02 -7.10 -0.27
C THR A 53 16.92 -6.14 0.13
N ILE A 54 15.91 -6.03 -0.73
CA ILE A 54 14.70 -5.27 -0.45
C ILE A 54 13.69 -6.26 0.09
N SER A 55 13.31 -6.08 1.35
CA SER A 55 12.37 -6.97 2.02
C SER A 55 11.03 -6.99 1.29
N LEU A 56 10.45 -8.18 1.17
CA LEU A 56 9.10 -8.35 0.64
C LEU A 56 8.05 -7.56 1.44
N SER A 57 8.29 -7.32 2.74
CA SER A 57 7.42 -6.48 3.58
C SER A 57 7.41 -4.99 3.19
N ASP A 58 8.43 -4.55 2.46
CA ASP A 58 8.58 -3.16 2.05
C ASP A 58 8.10 -2.93 0.62
N ILE A 59 7.95 -3.99 -0.17
CA ILE A 59 7.39 -3.94 -1.52
C ILE A 59 5.86 -3.88 -1.41
N ILE A 60 5.25 -2.85 -2.00
CA ILE A 60 3.80 -2.67 -1.98
C ILE A 60 3.11 -3.07 -3.28
N GLY A 61 3.86 -3.13 -4.39
CA GLY A 61 3.29 -3.49 -5.68
C GLY A 61 4.27 -3.36 -6.84
N CYS A 62 3.80 -3.70 -8.03
CA CYS A 62 4.59 -3.63 -9.26
C CYS A 62 3.73 -3.49 -10.52
N ARG A 63 4.29 -2.84 -11.55
CA ARG A 63 3.60 -2.53 -12.81
C ARG A 63 4.50 -2.77 -14.02
N CYS A 64 4.00 -3.50 -15.01
CA CYS A 64 4.63 -3.63 -16.31
C CYS A 64 4.19 -2.48 -17.22
N MET A 65 5.11 -1.84 -17.94
CA MET A 65 4.80 -0.78 -18.90
C MET A 65 5.71 -0.85 -20.14
N ARG A 66 5.27 -0.25 -21.23
CA ARG A 66 6.14 0.16 -22.35
C ARG A 66 6.71 1.54 -22.05
N ARG A 67 7.88 1.86 -22.62
CA ARG A 67 8.44 3.21 -22.51
C ARG A 67 7.50 4.22 -23.18
N LYS A 68 7.12 5.27 -22.44
CA LYS A 68 6.43 6.44 -23.02
C LYS A 68 7.44 7.26 -23.82
N ARG A 69 7.08 7.69 -25.03
CA ARG A 69 7.90 8.60 -25.84
C ARG A 69 8.02 9.92 -25.07
N ARG A 70 9.24 10.46 -24.92
CA ARG A 70 9.37 11.84 -24.42
C ARG A 70 8.79 12.75 -25.50
N SER A 71 7.70 13.45 -25.20
CA SER A 71 7.28 14.59 -26.01
C SER A 71 8.42 15.61 -26.03
N GLU A 72 8.83 16.03 -27.22
CA GLU A 72 9.87 17.04 -27.43
C GLU A 72 9.50 18.43 -26.88
N ASN A 73 8.30 18.59 -26.30
CA ASN A 73 7.82 19.87 -25.76
C ASN A 73 7.83 20.01 -24.23
N SER A 74 8.43 19.08 -23.46
CA SER A 74 8.66 19.34 -22.01
C SER A 74 9.99 20.07 -21.75
N CYS A 75 10.16 21.23 -22.36
CA CYS A 75 11.21 22.17 -21.94
C CYS A 75 10.71 22.95 -20.71
N ALA A 76 11.51 23.00 -19.65
CA ALA A 76 11.20 23.64 -18.37
C ALA A 76 11.31 25.19 -18.43
N CYS A 77 10.84 25.80 -19.52
CA CYS A 77 10.99 27.23 -19.77
C CYS A 77 9.75 27.75 -20.50
N HIS A 78 8.63 28.00 -19.81
CA HIS A 78 7.71 29.13 -20.04
C HIS A 78 6.45 28.99 -19.14
N PRO A 79 6.10 29.99 -18.33
CA PRO A 79 4.88 29.97 -17.54
C PRO A 79 3.72 30.50 -18.41
N SER A 80 2.75 29.66 -18.77
CA SER A 80 1.48 30.14 -19.33
C SER A 80 0.37 30.00 -18.30
N SER A 81 -0.12 31.16 -17.90
CA SER A 81 -1.20 31.44 -16.96
C SER A 81 -2.56 30.84 -17.35
N SER A 82 -3.31 30.49 -16.30
CA SER A 82 -4.79 30.49 -16.19
C SER A 82 -5.61 29.56 -17.10
N ARG A 83 -6.32 28.60 -16.49
CA ARG A 83 -7.79 28.52 -16.48
C ARG A 83 -8.30 27.46 -15.49
N LYS A 84 -9.42 27.79 -14.83
CA LYS A 84 -10.14 27.05 -13.79
C LYS A 84 -11.01 25.91 -14.36
N HIS A 85 -11.36 24.97 -13.46
CA HIS A 85 -12.48 24.00 -13.46
C HIS A 85 -12.53 22.91 -14.56
N ASP A 86 -12.12 21.67 -14.23
CA ASP A 86 -12.96 20.53 -13.81
C ASP A 86 -12.09 19.24 -13.77
N PRO A 87 -12.29 18.27 -12.86
CA PRO A 87 -11.48 17.07 -12.81
C PRO A 87 -11.91 16.09 -13.91
N ARG A 88 -11.30 16.20 -15.09
CA ARG A 88 -11.35 15.13 -16.10
C ARG A 88 -10.50 13.98 -15.62
N VAL A 89 -11.10 12.80 -15.52
CA VAL A 89 -10.39 11.52 -15.42
C VAL A 89 -9.55 11.39 -16.69
N VAL A 90 -8.27 11.73 -16.60
CA VAL A 90 -7.33 11.51 -17.70
C VAL A 90 -7.03 10.02 -17.68
N GLU A 91 -7.74 9.25 -18.50
CA GLU A 91 -7.33 7.89 -18.83
C GLU A 91 -5.86 7.93 -19.28
N GLU A 92 -5.00 7.13 -18.65
CA GLU A 92 -3.55 7.05 -18.90
C GLU A 92 -3.16 6.61 -20.33
N ASN A 93 -4.15 6.45 -21.22
CA ASN A 93 -4.01 5.85 -22.55
C ASN A 93 -3.58 6.82 -23.66
N SER A 94 -3.52 8.14 -23.42
CA SER A 94 -3.28 9.13 -24.49
C SER A 94 -1.83 9.64 -24.59
N ALA A 95 -0.82 8.82 -24.31
CA ALA A 95 0.59 9.19 -24.52
C ALA A 95 1.26 8.26 -25.54
N ASP A 96 1.72 8.83 -26.65
CA ASP A 96 2.44 8.18 -27.75
C ASP A 96 3.49 7.20 -27.21
N LYS A 97 3.28 5.90 -27.48
CA LYS A 97 4.21 4.84 -27.11
C LYS A 97 5.37 4.86 -28.10
N ASP A 98 6.59 4.65 -27.61
CA ASP A 98 7.75 4.55 -28.49
C ASP A 98 7.74 3.17 -29.18
N GLU A 99 7.17 3.10 -30.38
CA GLU A 99 7.05 1.84 -31.13
C GLU A 99 8.43 1.24 -31.48
N SER A 100 9.51 2.04 -31.44
CA SER A 100 10.87 1.58 -31.73
C SER A 100 11.54 0.82 -30.58
N ASP A 101 11.06 0.99 -29.33
CA ASP A 101 11.63 0.29 -28.18
C ASP A 101 10.96 -1.07 -27.97
N ILE A 102 11.68 -2.13 -28.34
CA ILE A 102 11.28 -3.54 -28.10
C ILE A 102 11.37 -3.96 -26.63
N SER A 103 11.82 -3.08 -25.73
CA SER A 103 12.00 -3.41 -24.31
C SER A 103 10.69 -3.37 -23.54
N ALA A 104 10.54 -4.27 -22.58
CA ALA A 104 9.51 -4.19 -21.55
C ALA A 104 10.11 -3.70 -20.23
N TYR A 105 9.33 -2.97 -19.44
CA TYR A 105 9.76 -2.41 -18.17
C TYR A 105 8.89 -2.92 -17.04
N LEU A 106 9.51 -3.39 -15.96
CA LEU A 106 8.84 -3.71 -14.70
C LEU A 106 9.26 -2.70 -13.64
N TYR A 107 8.29 -1.94 -13.14
CA TYR A 107 8.45 -1.04 -12.01
C TYR A 107 8.03 -1.78 -10.75
N ILE A 108 8.88 -1.78 -9.73
CA ILE A 108 8.61 -2.35 -8.41
C ILE A 108 8.66 -1.21 -7.40
N TYR A 109 7.57 -1.03 -6.65
CA TYR A 109 7.40 0.07 -5.70
C TYR A 109 7.62 -0.45 -4.28
N ALA A 110 8.56 0.16 -3.56
CA ALA A 110 8.88 -0.19 -2.19
C ALA A 110 9.02 1.04 -1.30
N TYR A 111 8.74 0.88 0.00
CA TYR A 111 8.87 1.93 1.02
C TYR A 111 9.80 1.42 2.13
N ILE A 112 11.09 1.73 1.98
CA ILE A 112 12.15 1.19 2.86
C ILE A 112 12.46 2.16 4.01
N LEU A 113 12.86 1.62 5.16
CA LEU A 113 13.36 2.44 6.26
C LEU A 113 14.75 2.97 5.93
N LYS A 114 14.93 4.29 6.09
CA LYS A 114 16.21 4.96 5.97
C LYS A 114 16.48 5.82 7.19
N ASN A 115 17.74 5.87 7.59
CA ASN A 115 18.21 6.79 8.63
C ASN A 115 18.15 8.23 8.10
N CYS A 116 17.59 9.12 8.90
CA CYS A 116 17.57 10.55 8.61
C CYS A 116 19.00 11.11 8.67
N ARG A 117 19.43 11.84 7.62
CA ARG A 117 20.79 12.39 7.55
C ARG A 117 21.06 13.53 8.53
N VAL A 118 20.01 14.19 9.03
CA VAL A 118 20.09 15.48 9.75
C VAL A 118 19.57 15.39 11.19
N LYS A 119 18.66 14.45 11.49
CA LYS A 119 18.09 14.23 12.83
C LYS A 119 18.27 12.77 13.21
N SER A 120 18.45 12.46 14.48
CA SER A 120 18.35 11.08 14.97
C SER A 120 16.95 10.55 14.67
N GLY A 121 16.86 9.39 14.02
CA GLY A 121 15.59 8.77 13.65
C GLY A 121 15.61 8.10 12.28
N GLN A 122 14.58 7.28 12.05
CA GLN A 122 14.34 6.61 10.79
C GLN A 122 13.09 7.19 10.13
N LYS A 123 12.98 7.04 8.81
CA LYS A 123 11.75 7.33 8.08
C LYS A 123 11.57 6.36 6.93
N ARG A 124 10.32 6.17 6.51
CA ARG A 124 9.98 5.43 5.29
C ARG A 124 10.22 6.32 4.08
N ASP A 125 11.08 5.86 3.18
CA ASP A 125 11.35 6.52 1.90
C ASP A 125 10.93 5.62 0.74
N LYS A 126 10.24 6.24 -0.23
CA LYS A 126 9.87 5.58 -1.48
C LYS A 126 11.12 5.21 -2.29
N MET A 127 11.14 3.99 -2.79
CA MET A 127 12.13 3.45 -3.71
C MET A 127 11.41 2.78 -4.87
N THR A 128 11.80 3.13 -6.11
CA THR A 128 11.26 2.49 -7.32
C THR A 128 12.39 1.77 -8.02
N ILE A 129 12.30 0.45 -8.11
CA ILE A 129 13.22 -0.37 -8.89
C ILE A 129 12.63 -0.50 -10.29
N THR A 130 13.43 -0.26 -11.32
CA THR A 130 13.02 -0.44 -12.72
C THR A 130 13.88 -1.53 -13.34
N LEU A 131 13.27 -2.64 -13.71
CA LEU A 131 13.91 -3.72 -14.45
C LEU A 131 13.54 -3.60 -15.93
N ARG A 132 14.55 -3.58 -16.80
CA ARG A 132 14.38 -3.50 -18.26
C ARG A 132 14.62 -4.88 -18.86
N PHE A 133 13.58 -5.45 -19.44
CA PHE A 133 13.61 -6.72 -20.15
C PHE A 133 13.85 -6.45 -21.63
N ARG A 134 14.95 -6.99 -22.16
CA ARG A 134 15.37 -6.85 -23.57
C ARG A 134 16.16 -8.07 -24.03
N SER A 135 15.84 -9.24 -23.48
CA SER A 135 16.53 -10.51 -23.78
C SER A 135 16.07 -11.10 -25.11
N PHE A 136 14.94 -10.63 -25.65
CA PHE A 136 14.32 -11.10 -26.88
C PHE A 136 14.19 -9.98 -27.94
N ASP A 137 14.11 -10.37 -29.20
CA ASP A 137 13.97 -9.45 -30.34
C ASP A 137 12.56 -8.87 -30.48
N LYS A 138 11.56 -9.50 -29.86
CA LYS A 138 10.16 -9.09 -29.89
C LYS A 138 9.72 -8.49 -28.56
N TYR A 139 8.94 -7.42 -28.64
CA TYR A 139 8.37 -6.75 -27.47
C TYR A 139 7.47 -7.67 -26.66
N GLU A 140 6.67 -8.50 -27.32
CA GLU A 140 5.72 -9.40 -26.68
C GLU A 140 6.43 -10.43 -25.81
N ASP A 141 7.58 -10.95 -26.26
CA ASP A 141 8.35 -11.93 -25.51
C ASP A 141 9.04 -11.29 -24.29
N ASN A 142 9.59 -10.08 -24.45
CA ASN A 142 10.11 -9.30 -23.32
C ASN A 142 9.01 -8.95 -22.30
N MET A 143 7.80 -8.62 -22.78
CA MET A 143 6.65 -8.33 -21.92
C MET A 143 6.18 -9.59 -21.19
N ARG A 144 6.19 -10.76 -21.84
CA ARG A 144 5.85 -12.04 -21.22
C ARG A 144 6.76 -12.35 -20.03
N GLU A 145 8.08 -12.14 -20.16
CA GLU A 145 9.00 -12.34 -19.04
C GLU A 145 8.77 -11.30 -17.93
N ALA A 146 8.57 -10.02 -18.27
CA ALA A 146 8.23 -8.99 -17.28
C ALA A 146 6.92 -9.30 -16.52
N GLN A 147 5.91 -9.83 -17.22
CA GLN A 147 4.63 -10.25 -16.63
C GLN A 147 4.80 -11.46 -15.70
N LYS A 148 5.64 -12.43 -16.08
CA LYS A 148 5.99 -13.56 -15.21
C LYS A 148 6.60 -13.07 -13.89
N TRP A 149 7.56 -12.15 -13.93
CA TRP A 149 8.11 -11.50 -12.73
C TRP A 149 7.04 -10.76 -11.92
N LYS A 150 6.17 -9.97 -12.57
CA LYS A 150 5.05 -9.28 -11.91
C LYS A 150 4.14 -10.27 -11.17
N SER A 151 3.74 -11.36 -11.82
CA SER A 151 2.87 -12.39 -11.25
C SER A 151 3.52 -13.09 -10.06
N SER A 152 4.82 -13.42 -10.13
CA SER A 152 5.55 -14.02 -9.01
C SER A 152 5.68 -13.07 -7.81
N ILE A 153 5.97 -11.78 -8.03
CA ILE A 153 6.00 -10.79 -6.95
C ILE A 153 4.62 -10.65 -6.31
N LYS A 154 3.56 -10.52 -7.12
CA LYS A 154 2.18 -10.45 -6.63
C LYS A 154 1.81 -11.68 -5.82
N HIS A 155 2.14 -12.87 -6.30
CA HIS A 155 1.87 -14.12 -5.59
C HIS A 155 2.55 -14.11 -4.21
N LEU A 156 3.84 -13.77 -4.14
CA LEU A 156 4.57 -13.65 -2.88
C LEU A 156 3.93 -12.66 -1.89
N ILE A 157 3.49 -11.49 -2.36
CA ILE A 157 2.79 -10.51 -1.52
C ILE A 157 1.47 -11.09 -1.00
N HIS A 158 0.65 -11.69 -1.88
CA HIS A 158 -0.66 -12.23 -1.51
C HIS A 158 -0.55 -13.42 -0.54
N SER A 159 0.40 -14.33 -0.75
CA SER A 159 0.62 -15.50 0.11
C SER A 159 1.00 -15.10 1.55
N ARG A 160 1.61 -13.93 1.76
CA ARG A 160 1.86 -13.40 3.11
C ARG A 160 0.59 -12.89 3.79
N THR A 161 -0.30 -12.27 3.03
CA THR A 161 -1.54 -11.68 3.58
C THR A 161 -2.61 -12.72 3.88
N ASN A 162 -2.59 -13.87 3.19
CA ASN A 162 -3.54 -14.95 3.36
C ASN A 162 -2.80 -16.30 3.53
N PRO A 163 -2.37 -16.66 4.77
CA PRO A 163 -1.58 -17.86 5.04
C PRO A 163 -2.29 -19.18 4.71
N GLN A 164 -3.61 -19.15 4.51
CA GLN A 164 -4.43 -20.31 4.16
C GLN A 164 -4.28 -20.74 2.68
N LEU A 165 -3.59 -19.96 1.84
CA LEU A 165 -3.25 -20.36 0.47
C LEU A 165 -1.87 -21.05 0.46
N SER A 166 -1.88 -22.37 0.27
CA SER A 166 -0.65 -23.18 0.17
C SER A 166 0.19 -22.78 -1.06
N PRO A 167 1.54 -22.86 -1.03
CA PRO A 167 2.44 -22.40 -2.11
C PRO A 167 2.42 -23.19 -3.44
N GLY A 168 1.33 -23.88 -3.77
CA GLY A 168 1.29 -24.82 -4.91
C GLY A 168 -0.04 -24.93 -5.66
N LYS A 169 -1.11 -24.25 -5.23
CA LYS A 169 -2.38 -24.21 -5.99
C LYS A 169 -2.46 -22.92 -6.80
N MET A 170 -2.36 -23.05 -8.13
CA MET A 170 -2.81 -22.00 -9.04
C MET A 170 -4.30 -21.75 -8.79
N ILE A 171 -4.64 -20.50 -8.47
CA ILE A 171 -6.02 -20.07 -8.27
C ILE A 171 -6.66 -19.93 -9.66
N PRO A 172 -7.81 -20.54 -9.94
CA PRO A 172 -8.63 -20.18 -11.09
C PRO A 172 -8.99 -18.69 -11.01
N SER A 173 -8.93 -17.98 -12.13
CA SER A 173 -9.10 -16.53 -12.27
C SER A 173 -10.41 -15.93 -11.73
N GLU A 174 -11.34 -16.75 -11.23
CA GLU A 174 -12.72 -16.38 -10.91
C GLU A 174 -13.08 -16.40 -9.42
N SER A 175 -12.18 -16.79 -8.50
CA SER A 175 -12.46 -16.79 -7.05
C SER A 175 -11.75 -15.71 -6.24
N ILE A 176 -11.12 -14.74 -6.90
CA ILE A 176 -10.66 -13.52 -6.24
C ILE A 176 -11.92 -12.67 -6.02
N ILE A 177 -12.53 -12.77 -4.82
CA ILE A 177 -13.35 -11.66 -4.33
C ILE A 177 -12.48 -10.43 -4.54
N GLU A 178 -12.91 -9.51 -5.40
CA GLU A 178 -12.15 -8.31 -5.69
C GLU A 178 -11.74 -7.70 -4.35
N ASN A 179 -10.44 -7.52 -4.13
CA ASN A 179 -9.88 -6.90 -2.92
C ASN A 179 -10.19 -5.39 -2.93
N LYS A 180 -11.45 -5.05 -3.13
CA LYS A 180 -11.98 -3.71 -3.20
C LYS A 180 -12.12 -3.18 -1.79
N VAL A 181 -11.61 -1.98 -1.57
CA VAL A 181 -11.66 -1.29 -0.28
C VAL A 181 -12.72 -0.20 -0.33
N LEU A 182 -13.56 -0.08 0.71
CA LEU A 182 -14.41 1.09 0.87
C LEU A 182 -13.66 2.16 1.68
N ILE A 183 -13.39 3.32 1.10
CA ILE A 183 -12.77 4.44 1.79
C ILE A 183 -13.85 5.46 2.16
N ILE A 184 -14.05 5.67 3.47
CA ILE A 184 -14.98 6.66 4.00
C ILE A 184 -14.18 7.87 4.45
N LEU A 185 -14.32 8.97 3.73
CA LEU A 185 -13.54 10.19 3.90
C LEU A 185 -14.38 11.31 4.49
N ASN A 186 -13.93 11.91 5.59
CA ASN A 186 -14.48 13.17 6.06
C ASN A 186 -13.68 14.37 5.54
N PRO A 187 -14.24 15.18 4.61
CA PRO A 187 -13.49 16.24 3.95
C PRO A 187 -13.09 17.37 4.90
N LYS A 188 -13.83 17.56 6.00
CA LYS A 188 -13.59 18.60 7.01
C LYS A 188 -12.62 18.17 8.11
N SER A 189 -12.07 16.96 8.05
CA SER A 189 -11.11 16.49 9.07
C SER A 189 -9.83 17.34 9.09
N GLY A 190 -9.33 17.59 10.30
CA GLY A 190 -8.08 18.33 10.54
C GLY A 190 -8.17 19.75 9.98
N PRO A 191 -7.21 20.20 9.14
CA PRO A 191 -7.23 21.53 8.53
C PRO A 191 -8.22 21.66 7.35
N GLY A 192 -9.15 20.71 7.16
CA GLY A 192 -10.11 20.71 6.05
C GLY A 192 -9.51 20.34 4.69
N LYS A 193 -8.36 19.65 4.67
CA LYS A 193 -7.61 19.27 3.46
C LYS A 193 -7.61 17.76 3.20
N ALA A 194 -8.51 17.01 3.83
CA ALA A 194 -8.50 15.54 3.74
C ALA A 194 -8.68 15.04 2.30
N ARG A 195 -9.49 15.72 1.47
CA ARG A 195 -9.66 15.38 0.05
C ARG A 195 -8.39 15.60 -0.77
N ASP A 196 -7.68 16.70 -0.55
CA ASP A 196 -6.41 16.99 -1.23
C ASP A 196 -5.34 15.99 -0.82
N VAL A 197 -5.27 15.68 0.48
CA VAL A 197 -4.38 14.65 1.02
C VAL A 197 -4.67 13.29 0.40
N PHE A 198 -5.95 12.92 0.27
CA PHE A 198 -6.35 11.69 -0.38
C PHE A 198 -5.80 11.61 -1.81
N GLN A 199 -6.07 12.62 -2.62
CA GLN A 199 -5.64 12.65 -4.01
C GLN A 199 -4.11 12.69 -4.18
N THR A 200 -3.42 13.48 -3.35
CA THR A 200 -1.97 13.74 -3.52
C THR A 200 -1.08 12.72 -2.85
N ARG A 201 -1.55 12.05 -1.78
CA ARG A 201 -0.72 11.13 -0.98
C ARG A 201 -1.24 9.70 -0.96
N VAL A 202 -2.55 9.49 -0.85
CA VAL A 202 -3.14 8.15 -0.67
C VAL A 202 -3.34 7.47 -2.02
N VAL A 203 -3.99 8.13 -2.98
CA VAL A 203 -4.28 7.59 -4.32
C VAL A 203 -3.03 7.07 -5.04
N PRO A 204 -1.86 7.77 -5.03
CA PRO A 204 -0.65 7.24 -5.67
C PRO A 204 -0.21 5.90 -5.07
N MET A 205 -0.32 5.74 -3.75
CA MET A 205 0.08 4.51 -3.06
C MET A 205 -0.89 3.35 -3.37
N LEU A 206 -2.21 3.62 -3.38
CA LEU A 206 -3.21 2.64 -3.78
C LEU A 206 -3.00 2.19 -5.24
N THR A 207 -2.65 3.12 -6.11
CA THR A 207 -2.36 2.87 -7.54
C THR A 207 -1.08 2.04 -7.74
N GLU A 208 -0.05 2.30 -6.95
CA GLU A 208 1.21 1.53 -6.94
C GLU A 208 1.01 0.11 -6.45
N ALA A 209 0.12 -0.06 -5.48
CA ALA A 209 -0.25 -1.34 -4.89
C ALA A 209 -1.31 -2.12 -5.68
N ASP A 210 -1.91 -1.51 -6.71
CA ASP A 210 -3.00 -2.10 -7.48
C ASP A 210 -4.23 -2.43 -6.61
N VAL A 211 -4.54 -1.54 -5.65
CA VAL A 211 -5.69 -1.64 -4.74
C VAL A 211 -6.88 -0.92 -5.36
N ASN A 212 -7.93 -1.69 -5.65
CA ASN A 212 -9.22 -1.15 -6.08
C ASN A 212 -9.97 -0.56 -4.88
N TYR A 213 -10.65 0.57 -5.06
CA TYR A 213 -11.40 1.19 -3.99
C TYR A 213 -12.64 1.93 -4.48
N ASP A 214 -13.64 2.04 -3.62
CA ASP A 214 -14.71 3.03 -3.72
C ASP A 214 -14.49 4.13 -2.69
N LEU A 215 -14.89 5.36 -3.02
CA LEU A 215 -14.77 6.51 -2.13
C LEU A 215 -16.15 7.04 -1.76
N HIS A 216 -16.48 7.00 -0.47
CA HIS A 216 -17.62 7.73 0.11
C HIS A 216 -17.12 8.98 0.82
N VAL A 217 -17.60 10.15 0.42
CA VAL A 217 -17.27 11.42 1.08
C VAL A 217 -18.42 11.81 2.00
N THR A 218 -18.15 11.90 3.31
CA THR A 218 -19.19 12.20 4.29
C THR A 218 -19.67 13.65 4.20
N ARG A 219 -20.96 13.85 4.50
CA ARG A 219 -21.66 15.13 4.35
C ARG A 219 -21.99 15.79 5.70
N HIS A 220 -22.29 14.99 6.71
CA HIS A 220 -22.65 15.43 8.06
C HIS A 220 -22.25 14.37 9.10
N ALA A 221 -22.47 14.65 10.38
CA ALA A 221 -22.28 13.68 11.46
C ALA A 221 -23.23 12.48 11.28
N ASP A 222 -22.79 11.29 11.69
CA ASP A 222 -23.51 10.00 11.55
C ASP A 222 -23.78 9.55 10.10
N ASP A 223 -23.21 10.21 9.09
CA ASP A 223 -23.31 9.78 7.69
C ASP A 223 -22.59 8.44 7.47
N ALA A 224 -21.39 8.28 8.04
CA ALA A 224 -20.65 7.01 7.92
C ALA A 224 -21.39 5.87 8.64
N ARG A 225 -21.98 6.16 9.80
CA ARG A 225 -22.80 5.22 10.57
C ARG A 225 -24.01 4.75 9.76
N THR A 226 -24.75 5.69 9.18
CA THR A 226 -25.96 5.42 8.38
C THR A 226 -25.64 4.62 7.12
N LEU A 227 -24.55 4.98 6.43
CA LEU A 227 -24.05 4.23 5.28
C LEU A 227 -23.77 2.77 5.66
N ILE A 228 -22.90 2.53 6.64
CA ILE A 228 -22.44 1.19 7.00
C ILE A 228 -23.58 0.29 7.51
N ARG A 229 -24.57 0.86 8.19
CA ARG A 229 -25.75 0.11 8.65
C ARG A 229 -26.56 -0.49 7.49
N SER A 230 -26.62 0.19 6.35
CA SER A 230 -27.51 -0.17 5.23
C SER A 230 -26.78 -0.77 4.03
N LEU A 231 -25.50 -0.48 3.87
CA LEU A 231 -24.69 -0.92 2.74
C LEU A 231 -24.46 -2.44 2.77
N ASP A 232 -24.40 -3.07 1.60
CA ASP A 232 -23.81 -4.41 1.49
C ASP A 232 -22.29 -4.28 1.65
N ILE A 233 -21.80 -4.51 2.86
CA ILE A 233 -20.38 -4.37 3.21
C ILE A 233 -19.54 -5.56 2.71
N TYR A 234 -20.16 -6.68 2.35
CA TYR A 234 -19.44 -7.89 1.97
C TYR A 234 -18.85 -7.85 0.55
N GLN A 235 -19.29 -6.88 -0.28
CA GLN A 235 -18.64 -6.57 -1.55
C GLN A 235 -17.22 -6.00 -1.38
N TYR A 236 -16.88 -5.50 -0.18
CA TYR A 236 -15.57 -4.90 0.11
C TYR A 236 -14.65 -5.90 0.82
N GLY A 237 -14.21 -6.93 0.09
CA GLY A 237 -13.30 -7.95 0.62
C GLY A 237 -11.94 -7.40 1.09
N GLY A 238 -11.54 -6.23 0.57
CA GLY A 238 -10.35 -5.50 1.02
C GLY A 238 -10.54 -4.78 2.37
N GLY A 239 -11.78 -4.60 2.83
CA GLY A 239 -12.13 -3.96 4.09
C GLY A 239 -12.66 -2.52 3.94
N ILE A 240 -12.95 -1.91 5.09
CA ILE A 240 -13.47 -0.54 5.22
C ILE A 240 -12.38 0.32 5.85
N VAL A 241 -12.06 1.44 5.24
CA VAL A 241 -11.01 2.37 5.68
C VAL A 241 -11.64 3.71 6.06
N ALA A 242 -11.51 4.08 7.33
CA ALA A 242 -11.89 5.39 7.83
C ALA A 242 -10.76 6.39 7.58
N MET A 243 -11.01 7.40 6.76
CA MET A 243 -10.08 8.49 6.45
C MET A 243 -10.56 9.80 7.07
N GLY A 244 -9.95 10.18 8.19
CA GLY A 244 -10.38 11.32 9.00
C GLY A 244 -9.71 11.30 10.37
N GLY A 245 -10.39 11.83 11.39
CA GLY A 245 -10.01 11.57 12.80
C GLY A 245 -10.61 10.27 13.33
N ASP A 246 -10.32 9.96 14.60
CA ASP A 246 -10.84 8.76 15.28
C ASP A 246 -12.40 8.68 15.25
N GLY A 247 -13.08 9.83 15.18
CA GLY A 247 -14.56 9.90 15.10
C GLY A 247 -15.19 9.22 13.88
N ILE A 248 -14.50 9.16 12.73
CA ILE A 248 -15.04 8.47 11.55
C ILE A 248 -15.02 6.96 11.74
N LEU A 249 -13.96 6.42 12.34
CA LEU A 249 -13.94 5.01 12.71
C LEU A 249 -15.00 4.72 13.78
N PHE A 250 -15.22 5.64 14.72
CA PHE A 250 -16.27 5.52 15.72
C PHE A 250 -17.66 5.38 15.09
N GLU A 251 -17.99 6.23 14.10
CA GLU A 251 -19.24 6.11 13.35
C GLU A 251 -19.35 4.77 12.60
N VAL A 252 -18.28 4.34 11.92
CA VAL A 252 -18.22 3.05 11.20
C VAL A 252 -18.48 1.88 12.15
N ILE A 253 -17.79 1.83 13.28
CA ILE A 253 -17.91 0.76 14.27
C ILE A 253 -19.33 0.70 14.84
N ASN A 254 -19.90 1.84 15.24
CA ASN A 254 -21.27 1.85 15.78
C ASN A 254 -22.30 1.53 14.68
N GLY A 255 -22.04 1.91 13.43
CA GLY A 255 -22.85 1.50 12.27
C GLY A 255 -22.84 0.00 12.05
N LEU A 256 -21.68 -0.67 12.22
CA LEU A 256 -21.57 -2.12 12.17
C LEU A 256 -22.34 -2.80 13.31
N MET A 257 -22.21 -2.27 14.54
CA MET A 257 -22.90 -2.81 15.72
C MET A 257 -24.43 -2.64 15.68
N GLU A 258 -24.95 -1.74 14.85
CA GLU A 258 -26.39 -1.58 14.62
C GLU A 258 -26.96 -2.55 13.59
N ARG A 259 -26.11 -3.32 12.89
CA ARG A 259 -26.57 -4.30 11.91
C ARG A 259 -27.07 -5.56 12.60
N THR A 260 -28.03 -6.23 11.97
CA THR A 260 -28.53 -7.53 12.42
C THR A 260 -27.48 -8.63 12.32
N ASP A 261 -26.53 -8.50 11.40
CA ASP A 261 -25.44 -9.43 11.12
C ASP A 261 -24.08 -8.99 11.72
N TRP A 262 -24.10 -8.13 12.75
CA TRP A 262 -22.90 -7.49 13.31
C TRP A 262 -21.78 -8.49 13.65
N GLU A 263 -22.09 -9.66 14.23
CA GLU A 263 -21.07 -10.69 14.55
C GLU A 263 -20.33 -11.15 13.30
N THR A 264 -21.07 -11.43 12.22
CA THR A 264 -20.49 -11.87 10.95
C THR A 264 -19.72 -10.71 10.30
N ALA A 265 -20.23 -9.49 10.43
CA ALA A 265 -19.55 -8.30 9.92
C ALA A 265 -18.16 -8.14 10.57
N PHE A 266 -18.03 -8.23 11.89
CA PHE A 266 -16.72 -8.14 12.58
C PHE A 266 -15.80 -9.33 12.31
N GLN A 267 -16.34 -10.51 12.01
CA GLN A 267 -15.52 -11.67 11.64
C GLN A 267 -14.95 -11.58 10.22
N ARG A 268 -15.68 -10.95 9.29
CA ARG A 268 -15.33 -10.95 7.85
C ARG A 268 -14.70 -9.65 7.37
N ILE A 269 -15.09 -8.51 7.96
CA ILE A 269 -14.68 -7.20 7.47
C ILE A 269 -13.49 -6.68 8.27
N LYS A 270 -12.46 -6.27 7.52
CA LYS A 270 -11.26 -5.64 8.06
C LYS A 270 -11.51 -4.13 8.19
N LEU A 271 -11.05 -3.53 9.28
CA LEU A 271 -11.11 -2.09 9.49
C LEU A 271 -9.71 -1.48 9.39
N GLY A 272 -9.59 -0.37 8.66
CA GLY A 272 -8.37 0.40 8.53
C GLY A 272 -8.59 1.87 8.85
N VAL A 273 -7.51 2.56 9.21
CA VAL A 273 -7.53 4.01 9.47
C VAL A 273 -6.46 4.71 8.67
N ILE A 274 -6.82 5.84 8.04
CA ILE A 274 -5.88 6.79 7.47
C ILE A 274 -6.10 8.15 8.15
N PRO A 275 -5.17 8.58 9.02
CA PRO A 275 -5.35 9.74 9.87
C PRO A 275 -5.29 11.04 9.05
N CYS A 276 -6.38 11.80 9.05
CA CYS A 276 -6.46 13.15 8.49
C CYS A 276 -7.08 14.16 9.46
N GLY A 277 -7.34 13.74 10.70
CA GLY A 277 -7.89 14.57 11.76
C GLY A 277 -6.83 15.31 12.58
N SER A 278 -7.29 16.07 13.57
CA SER A 278 -6.43 16.67 14.60
C SER A 278 -6.09 15.64 15.69
N GLY A 279 -7.06 14.79 16.06
CA GLY A 279 -6.86 13.60 16.89
C GLY A 279 -6.70 12.35 16.02
N ASN A 280 -5.52 11.73 16.10
CA ASN A 280 -5.13 10.54 15.34
C ASN A 280 -4.58 9.47 16.29
N GLY A 281 -5.23 9.30 17.45
CA GLY A 281 -4.72 8.50 18.56
C GLY A 281 -4.53 7.05 18.17
N LEU A 282 -5.53 6.46 17.50
CA LEU A 282 -5.45 5.06 17.08
C LEU A 282 -4.34 4.83 16.03
N ALA A 283 -4.26 5.68 15.01
CA ALA A 283 -3.24 5.52 13.97
C ALA A 283 -1.81 5.62 14.54
N LYS A 284 -1.59 6.50 15.54
CA LYS A 284 -0.32 6.60 16.26
C LYS A 284 -0.05 5.38 17.14
N ALA A 285 -1.06 4.88 17.85
CA ALA A 285 -0.93 3.67 18.67
C ALA A 285 -0.58 2.44 17.83
N ILE A 286 -1.25 2.25 16.69
CA ILE A 286 -0.93 1.18 15.72
C ILE A 286 0.51 1.34 15.22
N SER A 287 0.90 2.55 14.78
CA SER A 287 2.27 2.78 14.28
C SER A 287 3.33 2.46 15.34
N HIS A 288 3.10 2.87 16.58
CA HIS A 288 3.97 2.57 17.71
C HIS A 288 4.06 1.06 17.99
N GLN A 289 2.92 0.36 18.02
CA GLN A 289 2.87 -1.09 18.24
C GLN A 289 3.69 -1.89 17.21
N PHE A 290 3.72 -1.41 15.96
CA PHE A 290 4.47 -2.05 14.87
C PHE A 290 5.89 -1.48 14.67
N ASN A 291 6.43 -0.75 15.65
CA ASN A 291 7.76 -0.16 15.62
C ASN A 291 8.01 0.71 14.36
N GLU A 292 6.97 1.33 13.82
CA GLU A 292 7.14 2.30 12.75
C GLU A 292 7.68 3.61 13.33
N PRO A 293 8.56 4.32 12.62
CA PRO A 293 9.14 5.54 13.14
C PRO A 293 8.08 6.57 13.50
N HIS A 294 8.29 7.28 14.61
CA HIS A 294 7.36 8.31 15.04
C HIS A 294 7.24 9.41 13.99
N ASP A 295 6.08 9.49 13.37
CA ASP A 295 5.71 10.55 12.42
C ASP A 295 4.59 11.40 13.04
N TYR A 296 4.77 12.72 12.98
CA TYR A 296 3.73 13.65 13.40
C TYR A 296 2.46 13.48 12.56
N ASN A 297 2.62 13.12 11.27
CA ASN A 297 1.51 12.89 10.35
C ASN A 297 1.57 11.48 9.72
N PRO A 298 1.04 10.46 10.43
CA PRO A 298 1.21 9.05 10.07
C PRO A 298 0.45 8.58 8.82
N ILE A 299 -0.04 9.47 7.94
CA ILE A 299 -0.74 9.11 6.69
C ILE A 299 0.05 8.10 5.86
N LEU A 300 1.38 8.28 5.72
CA LEU A 300 2.19 7.39 4.89
C LEU A 300 2.19 5.98 5.49
N VAL A 301 2.52 5.85 6.77
CA VAL A 301 2.58 4.56 7.47
C VAL A 301 1.19 3.90 7.52
N SER A 302 0.15 4.67 7.84
CA SER A 302 -1.22 4.18 7.83
C SER A 302 -1.68 3.70 6.46
N THR A 303 -1.33 4.41 5.38
CA THR A 303 -1.64 3.98 4.01
C THR A 303 -0.87 2.71 3.64
N LEU A 304 0.40 2.58 4.07
CA LEU A 304 1.17 1.34 3.91
C LEU A 304 0.49 0.17 4.63
N ASN A 305 0.00 0.39 5.85
CA ASN A 305 -0.67 -0.66 6.63
C ASN A 305 -1.97 -1.12 5.95
N VAL A 306 -2.77 -0.18 5.43
CA VAL A 306 -3.98 -0.49 4.63
C VAL A 306 -3.61 -1.29 3.39
N VAL A 307 -2.62 -0.85 2.63
CA VAL A 307 -2.15 -1.52 1.41
C VAL A 307 -1.61 -2.92 1.68
N ARG A 308 -0.87 -3.09 2.79
CA ARG A 308 -0.31 -4.39 3.19
C ARG A 308 -1.39 -5.37 3.63
N GLY A 309 -2.54 -4.90 4.11
CA GLY A 309 -3.70 -5.74 4.42
C GLY A 309 -3.54 -6.68 5.63
N PHE A 310 -2.47 -6.53 6.43
CA PHE A 310 -2.32 -7.25 7.70
C PHE A 310 -3.28 -6.68 8.74
N THR A 311 -3.88 -7.58 9.52
CA THR A 311 -4.85 -7.23 10.55
C THR A 311 -4.44 -7.76 11.90
N THR A 312 -4.89 -7.11 12.96
CA THR A 312 -4.70 -7.55 14.34
C THR A 312 -6.02 -7.34 15.08
N PRO A 313 -6.46 -8.30 15.90
CA PRO A 313 -7.62 -8.11 16.77
C PRO A 313 -7.41 -6.89 17.68
N MET A 314 -8.50 -6.19 17.98
CA MET A 314 -8.48 -5.03 18.86
C MET A 314 -9.67 -5.10 19.81
N ASP A 315 -9.43 -4.75 21.07
CA ASP A 315 -10.47 -4.74 22.08
C ASP A 315 -11.45 -3.59 21.85
N MET A 316 -12.70 -3.81 22.24
CA MET A 316 -13.76 -2.82 22.22
C MET A 316 -14.45 -2.75 23.57
N VAL A 317 -14.87 -1.54 23.95
CA VAL A 317 -15.59 -1.26 25.18
C VAL A 317 -17.02 -0.89 24.84
N ARG A 318 -17.99 -1.61 25.42
CA ARG A 318 -19.39 -1.20 25.41
C ARG A 318 -19.65 -0.21 26.54
N VAL A 319 -20.14 0.97 26.19
CA VAL A 319 -20.56 2.01 27.12
C VAL A 319 -22.08 2.08 27.10
N GLN A 320 -22.69 1.80 28.24
CA GLN A 320 -24.13 1.85 28.40
C GLN A 320 -24.51 2.97 29.37
N THR A 321 -25.36 3.87 28.90
CA THR A 321 -26.01 4.89 29.73
C THR A 321 -27.48 4.52 29.93
N ASN A 322 -28.21 5.33 30.69
CA ASN A 322 -29.66 5.14 30.88
C ASN A 322 -30.47 5.27 29.58
N THR A 323 -29.92 5.91 28.55
CA THR A 323 -30.64 6.23 27.30
C THR A 323 -30.04 5.59 26.05
N GLN A 324 -28.76 5.21 26.07
CA GLN A 324 -28.07 4.73 24.88
C GLN A 324 -27.00 3.69 25.20
N SER A 325 -26.71 2.85 24.22
CA SER A 325 -25.56 1.95 24.21
C SER A 325 -24.68 2.33 23.03
N MET A 326 -23.39 2.53 23.28
CA MET A 326 -22.38 2.89 22.27
C MET A 326 -21.12 2.06 22.48
N PHE A 327 -20.32 1.94 21.43
CA PHE A 327 -19.07 1.19 21.46
C PHE A 327 -17.88 2.11 21.22
N ALA A 328 -16.89 2.03 22.10
CA ALA A 328 -15.65 2.78 22.06
C ALA A 328 -14.47 1.84 21.84
N PHE A 329 -13.42 2.33 21.18
CA PHE A 329 -12.19 1.56 20.92
C PHE A 329 -10.92 2.25 21.42
N LEU A 330 -10.97 3.54 21.76
CA LEU A 330 -9.79 4.32 22.13
C LEU A 330 -9.85 4.82 23.57
N SER A 331 -10.87 5.62 23.88
CA SER A 331 -11.03 6.21 25.22
C SER A 331 -12.49 6.57 25.49
N VAL A 332 -12.81 6.64 26.78
CA VAL A 332 -14.04 7.23 27.32
C VAL A 332 -13.58 8.23 28.37
N GLY A 333 -13.90 9.51 28.17
CA GLY A 333 -13.48 10.60 29.05
C GLY A 333 -14.63 11.15 29.88
N TRP A 334 -14.33 11.60 31.10
CA TRP A 334 -15.24 12.38 31.95
C TRP A 334 -14.45 13.39 32.80
N GLY A 335 -15.08 14.52 33.14
CA GLY A 335 -14.45 15.61 33.89
C GLY A 335 -13.40 16.35 33.07
N PHE A 336 -12.31 16.77 33.71
CA PHE A 336 -11.29 17.65 33.13
C PHE A 336 -10.78 17.23 31.74
N LEU A 337 -10.55 15.93 31.52
CA LEU A 337 -10.04 15.45 30.22
C LEU A 337 -11.05 15.63 29.07
N SER A 338 -12.35 15.69 29.38
CA SER A 338 -13.40 15.94 28.38
C SER A 338 -13.67 17.42 28.14
N ASP A 339 -13.25 18.29 29.06
CA ASP A 339 -13.44 19.74 28.95
C ASP A 339 -12.32 20.42 28.13
N VAL A 340 -11.17 19.74 27.99
CA VAL A 340 -10.03 20.12 27.14
C VAL A 340 -10.26 19.70 25.70
#